data_AF-X0UGM5-F1
#
_entry.id   AF-X0UGM5-F1
#
_cell.length_a   1.000
_cell.length_b   1.000
_cell.length_c   1.000
_cell.angle_alpha   90.00
_cell.angle_beta   90.00
_cell.angle_gamma   90.00
#
_symmetry.space_group_name_H-M   'P 1'
#
loop_
_entity.id
_entity.type
_entity.pdbx_description
1 polymer ?
#
loop_
_entity_poly.entity_id
_entity_poly.type
_entity_poly.pdbx_seq_one_letter_code
_entity_poly.pdbx_strand_id
1 'polypeptide(L)'
;MEITLDLVRHVLRRALGFDSFVATFITSVRADDKATRTAQIDRDGRLTYSPRFVEAKVKTREDVFALIMHEALHPLFDHYRYEADELTNIACDAVINASIAMFFPAQSGAGSLFTRCYRDRGIEAILRPG
;
A
#
# COMPACT_ATOMS: atom_id res chain seq x y z
N MET A 1 -1.63 -15.36 3.14
CA MET A 1 -0.44 -15.13 2.28
C MET A 1 0.63 -14.51 3.14
N GLU A 2 1.88 -14.92 2.99
CA GLU A 2 3.02 -14.30 3.68
C GLU A 2 3.67 -13.25 2.76
N ILE A 3 3.93 -12.05 3.28
CA ILE A 3 4.62 -11.00 2.53
C ILE A 3 6.09 -11.05 2.94
N THR A 4 6.94 -11.47 2.00
CA THR A 4 8.40 -11.55 2.21
C THR A 4 9.11 -10.44 1.42
N LEU A 5 10.36 -10.15 1.79
CA LEU A 5 11.18 -9.18 1.07
C LEU A 5 11.37 -9.56 -0.40
N ASP A 6 11.53 -10.86 -0.70
CA ASP A 6 11.66 -11.34 -2.07
C ASP A 6 10.37 -11.17 -2.86
N LEU A 7 9.22 -11.41 -2.24
CA LEU A 7 7.92 -11.16 -2.87
C LEU A 7 7.76 -9.68 -3.19
N VAL A 8 8.03 -8.80 -2.23
CA VAL A 8 7.98 -7.33 -2.38
C VAL A 8 8.85 -6.89 -3.55
N ARG A 9 10.14 -7.28 -3.55
CA ARG A 9 11.09 -6.93 -4.61
C ARG A 9 10.65 -7.44 -5.97
N HIS A 10 10.16 -8.69 -6.03
CA HIS A 10 9.69 -9.26 -7.29
C HIS A 10 8.47 -8.52 -7.83
N VAL A 11 7.50 -8.20 -6.98
CA VAL A 11 6.29 -7.45 -7.35
C VAL A 11 6.65 -6.05 -7.86
N LEU A 12 7.48 -5.31 -7.13
CA LEU A 12 7.89 -3.96 -7.53
C LEU A 12 8.75 -3.95 -8.80
N ARG A 13 9.72 -4.87 -8.93
CA ARG A 13 10.56 -4.96 -10.15
C ARG A 13 9.75 -5.30 -11.40
N ARG A 14 8.76 -6.19 -11.25
CA ARG A 14 7.89 -6.55 -12.38
C ARG A 14 7.01 -5.38 -12.81
N ALA A 15 6.60 -4.53 -11.86
CA ALA A 15 5.75 -3.38 -12.13
C ALA A 15 6.53 -2.15 -12.63
N LEU A 16 7.71 -1.87 -12.06
CA LEU A 16 8.46 -0.62 -12.25
C LEU A 16 9.76 -0.80 -13.06
N GLY A 17 10.09 -2.03 -13.44
CA GLY A 17 11.37 -2.39 -14.07
C GLY A 17 12.40 -2.92 -13.07
N PHE A 18 13.29 -3.80 -13.54
CA PHE A 18 14.28 -4.47 -12.68
C PHE A 18 15.35 -3.53 -12.12
N ASP A 19 15.63 -2.44 -12.82
CA ASP A 19 16.55 -1.38 -12.40
C ASP A 19 15.85 -0.30 -11.55
N SER A 20 14.59 -0.52 -11.15
CA SER A 20 13.84 0.45 -10.35
C SER A 20 14.44 0.62 -8.96
N PHE A 21 14.91 1.84 -8.68
CA PHE A 21 15.36 2.26 -7.36
C PHE A 21 14.27 2.09 -6.28
N VAL A 22 13.00 2.27 -6.63
CA VAL A 22 11.86 2.13 -5.70
C VAL A 22 11.79 0.70 -5.13
N ALA A 23 12.14 -0.32 -5.92
CA ALA A 23 12.20 -1.70 -5.44
C ALA A 23 13.32 -1.95 -4.41
N THR A 24 14.31 -1.05 -4.33
CA THR A 24 15.41 -1.11 -3.37
C THR A 24 15.15 -0.31 -2.09
N PHE A 25 14.12 0.55 -2.10
CA PHE A 25 13.72 1.35 -0.93
C PHE A 25 13.31 0.46 0.25
N ILE A 26 12.67 -0.68 -0.02
CA ILE A 26 12.24 -1.60 1.04
C ILE A 26 13.44 -2.49 1.44
N THR A 27 13.91 -2.29 2.67
CA THR A 27 15.13 -2.90 3.21
C THR A 27 14.83 -4.18 3.99
N SER A 28 13.66 -4.27 4.61
CA SER A 28 13.23 -5.44 5.39
C SER A 28 11.71 -5.56 5.45
N VAL A 29 11.21 -6.76 5.76
CA VAL A 29 9.78 -7.03 5.94
C VAL A 29 9.55 -7.78 7.23
N ARG A 30 8.57 -7.37 8.02
CA ARG A 30 8.19 -8.01 9.29
C ARG A 30 6.68 -8.12 9.42
N ALA A 31 6.24 -9.31 9.80
CA ALA A 31 4.87 -9.57 10.27
C ALA A 31 4.73 -9.17 11.75
N ASP A 32 3.82 -8.26 12.07
CA ASP A 32 3.54 -7.83 13.45
C ASP A 32 2.13 -7.24 13.63
N ASP A 33 1.20 -8.05 14.17
CA ASP A 33 -0.18 -7.61 14.48
C ASP A 33 -0.27 -6.63 15.66
N LYS A 34 0.77 -6.52 16.50
CA LYS A 34 0.77 -5.60 17.65
C LYS A 34 1.23 -4.21 17.24
N ALA A 35 2.12 -4.13 16.25
CA ALA A 35 2.72 -2.88 15.80
C ALA A 35 1.87 -2.10 14.79
N THR A 36 1.09 -2.77 13.94
CA THR A 36 0.22 -2.12 12.93
C THR A 36 -1.11 -2.83 12.76
N ARG A 37 -2.14 -2.10 12.33
CA ARG A 37 -3.45 -2.66 11.99
C ARG A 37 -3.54 -3.12 10.53
N THR A 38 -2.69 -2.60 9.65
CA THR A 38 -2.70 -2.87 8.20
C THR A 38 -1.27 -3.13 7.71
N ALA A 39 -0.59 -2.12 7.17
CA ALA A 39 0.82 -2.10 6.82
C ALA A 39 1.37 -0.69 7.09
N GLN A 40 2.70 -0.58 7.11
CA GLN A 40 3.41 0.70 7.16
C GLN A 40 4.84 0.50 6.66
N ILE A 41 5.41 1.52 6.03
CA ILE A 41 6.84 1.58 5.72
C ILE A 41 7.43 2.76 6.48
N ASP A 42 8.45 2.51 7.30
CA ASP A 42 9.16 3.57 8.00
C ASP A 42 10.21 4.27 7.10
N ARG A 43 10.80 5.36 7.62
CA ARG A 43 11.86 6.13 6.94
C ARG A 43 13.12 5.34 6.60
N ASP A 44 13.34 4.20 7.26
CA ASP A 44 14.49 3.32 7.02
C ASP A 44 14.12 2.19 6.02
N GLY A 45 12.93 2.27 5.41
CA GLY A 45 12.43 1.33 4.41
C GLY A 45 11.97 0.00 5.00
N ARG A 46 11.66 -0.06 6.29
CA ARG A 46 11.21 -1.31 6.93
C ARG A 46 9.70 -1.44 6.80
N LEU A 47 9.26 -2.42 6.03
CA LEU A 47 7.84 -2.75 5.88
C LEU A 47 7.39 -3.61 7.06
N THR A 48 6.43 -3.11 7.83
CA THR A 48 5.72 -3.90 8.84
C THR A 48 4.28 -4.09 8.41
N TYR A 49 3.74 -5.30 8.52
CA TYR A 49 2.34 -5.58 8.18
C TYR A 49 1.66 -6.45 9.22
N SER A 50 0.33 -6.35 9.32
CA SER A 50 -0.54 -7.21 10.12
C SER A 50 -0.86 -8.49 9.34
N PRO A 51 -0.42 -9.68 9.81
CA PRO A 51 -0.84 -10.95 9.23
C PRO A 51 -2.35 -11.12 9.16
N ARG A 52 -3.08 -10.66 10.18
CA ARG A 52 -4.55 -10.73 10.20
C ARG A 52 -5.19 -9.92 9.09
N PHE A 53 -4.73 -8.69 8.87
CA PHE A 53 -5.22 -7.85 7.77
C PHE A 53 -4.92 -8.50 6.41
N VAL A 54 -3.69 -8.97 6.20
CA VAL A 54 -3.27 -9.61 4.96
C VAL A 54 -4.10 -10.85 4.68
N GLU A 55 -4.29 -11.72 5.67
CA GLU A 55 -5.13 -12.92 5.54
C GLU A 55 -6.58 -12.56 5.20
N ALA A 56 -7.14 -11.52 5.82
CA ALA A 56 -8.52 -11.11 5.60
C ALA A 56 -8.75 -10.47 4.22
N LYS A 57 -7.86 -9.57 3.77
CA LYS A 57 -8.13 -8.64 2.65
C LYS A 57 -7.26 -8.80 1.42
N VAL A 58 -6.03 -9.30 1.57
CA VAL A 58 -5.03 -9.38 0.50
C VAL A 58 -5.04 -10.80 -0.08
N LYS A 59 -5.53 -10.95 -1.32
CA LYS A 59 -5.84 -12.25 -1.94
C LYS A 59 -4.96 -12.53 -3.15
N THR A 60 -4.50 -11.51 -3.85
CA THR A 60 -3.72 -11.66 -5.08
C THR A 60 -2.40 -10.92 -5.02
N ARG A 61 -1.54 -11.11 -6.04
CA ARG A 61 -0.28 -10.37 -6.16
C ARG A 61 -0.53 -8.89 -6.47
N GLU A 62 -1.63 -8.60 -7.15
CA GLU A 62 -2.06 -7.24 -7.46
C GLU A 62 -2.44 -6.49 -6.18
N ASP A 63 -3.04 -7.19 -5.20
CA ASP A 63 -3.30 -6.62 -3.88
C ASP A 63 -2.00 -6.32 -3.13
N VAL A 64 -1.01 -7.21 -3.22
CA VAL A 64 0.32 -6.99 -2.63
C VAL A 64 0.97 -5.75 -3.24
N PHE A 65 0.89 -5.61 -4.57
CA PHE A 65 1.38 -4.41 -5.25
C PHE A 65 0.66 -3.15 -4.76
N ALA A 66 -0.68 -3.17 -4.73
CA ALA A 66 -1.48 -2.03 -4.30
C ALA A 66 -1.16 -1.62 -2.85
N LEU A 67 -1.03 -2.59 -1.94
CA LEU A 67 -0.67 -2.34 -0.55
C LEU A 67 0.74 -1.74 -0.43
N ILE A 68 1.73 -2.34 -1.07
CA ILE A 68 3.12 -1.87 -0.98
C ILE A 68 3.29 -0.49 -1.62
N MET A 69 2.70 -0.27 -2.80
CA MET A 69 2.79 1.05 -3.43
C MET A 69 2.03 2.11 -2.65
N HIS A 70 0.93 1.77 -2.00
CA HIS A 70 0.24 2.71 -1.10
C HIS A 70 1.20 3.20 -0.01
N GLU A 71 1.83 2.26 0.70
CA GLU A 71 2.78 2.61 1.76
C GLU A 71 4.04 3.32 1.24
N ALA A 72 4.51 2.97 0.03
CA ALA A 72 5.70 3.59 -0.56
C ALA A 72 5.44 5.02 -1.06
N LEU A 73 4.19 5.34 -1.41
CA LEU A 73 3.79 6.67 -1.85
C LEU A 73 3.61 7.66 -0.68
N HIS A 74 3.37 7.18 0.55
CA HIS A 74 3.35 8.04 1.74
C HIS A 74 4.64 8.86 1.90
N PRO A 75 5.85 8.23 1.89
CA PRO A 75 7.12 8.94 1.79
C PRO A 75 7.27 9.86 0.59
N LEU A 76 6.82 9.42 -0.60
CA LEU A 76 7.03 10.16 -1.85
C LEU A 76 6.25 11.48 -1.88
N PHE A 77 5.05 11.49 -1.32
CA PHE A 77 4.23 12.69 -1.21
C PHE A 77 4.55 13.55 0.01
N ASP A 78 5.69 13.28 0.66
CA ASP A 78 6.12 13.94 1.90
C ASP A 78 5.04 13.89 2.99
N HIS A 79 4.17 12.87 2.93
CA HIS A 79 3.15 12.62 3.94
C HIS A 79 3.74 11.78 5.07
N TYR A 80 4.93 12.15 5.54
CA TYR A 80 5.44 11.77 6.85
C TYR A 80 4.73 12.57 7.94
N ARG A 81 3.40 12.59 7.93
CA ARG A 81 2.69 13.26 9.01
C ARG A 81 2.58 12.32 10.21
N TYR A 82 3.68 12.25 10.93
CA TYR A 82 3.60 12.41 12.38
C TYR A 82 2.67 13.62 12.64
N GLU A 83 1.41 13.37 13.05
CA GLU A 83 0.38 14.38 13.38
C GLU A 83 -0.56 14.90 12.25
N ALA A 84 -0.86 14.12 11.21
CA ALA A 84 -1.98 14.44 10.32
C ALA A 84 -3.32 14.29 11.05
N ASP A 85 -4.21 15.27 10.92
CA ASP A 85 -5.61 15.05 11.24
C ASP A 85 -6.24 13.98 10.32
N GLU A 86 -7.35 13.41 10.78
CA GLU A 86 -8.07 12.34 10.10
C GLU A 86 -8.49 12.73 8.67
N LEU A 87 -8.90 13.98 8.45
CA LEU A 87 -9.35 14.44 7.14
C LEU A 87 -8.19 14.51 6.14
N THR A 88 -7.02 14.97 6.58
CA THR A 88 -5.84 14.98 5.71
C THR A 88 -5.42 13.56 5.36
N ASN A 89 -5.42 12.62 6.31
CA ASN A 89 -5.10 11.22 6.02
C ASN A 89 -6.05 10.64 4.97
N ILE A 90 -7.35 10.89 5.12
CA ILE A 90 -8.34 10.46 4.13
C ILE A 90 -8.07 11.09 2.76
N ALA A 91 -7.77 12.40 2.70
CA ALA A 91 -7.51 13.08 1.44
C ALA A 91 -6.24 12.54 0.74
N CYS A 92 -5.16 12.34 1.49
CA CYS A 92 -3.92 11.77 0.98
C CYS A 92 -4.11 10.32 0.50
N ASP A 93 -4.76 9.48 1.30
CA ASP A 93 -5.06 8.09 0.92
C ASP A 93 -5.92 8.04 -0.35
N ALA A 94 -6.88 8.95 -0.52
CA ALA A 94 -7.71 9.04 -1.72
C ALA A 94 -6.86 9.32 -2.96
N VAL A 95 -5.93 10.28 -2.87
CA VAL A 95 -5.00 10.64 -3.95
C VAL A 95 -4.06 9.47 -4.28
N ILE A 96 -3.51 8.81 -3.26
CA ILE A 96 -2.63 7.64 -3.42
C ILE A 96 -3.40 6.48 -4.09
N ASN A 97 -4.57 6.13 -3.58
CA ASN A 97 -5.37 5.01 -4.10
C ASN A 97 -5.81 5.26 -5.55
N ALA A 98 -6.24 6.48 -5.85
CA ALA A 98 -6.58 6.89 -7.21
C ALA A 98 -5.36 6.84 -8.14
N SER A 99 -4.21 7.33 -7.70
CA SER A 99 -2.96 7.31 -8.48
C SER A 99 -2.54 5.86 -8.81
N ILE A 100 -2.62 4.97 -7.83
CA ILE A 100 -2.29 3.54 -8.03
C ILE A 100 -3.23 2.90 -9.05
N ALA A 101 -4.54 3.12 -8.93
CA ALA A 101 -5.51 2.54 -9.85
C ALA A 101 -5.41 3.13 -11.26
N MET A 102 -5.08 4.42 -11.38
CA MET A 102 -5.00 5.13 -12.66
C MET A 102 -3.70 4.82 -13.42
N PHE A 103 -2.55 4.85 -12.74
CA PHE A 103 -1.25 4.67 -13.39
C PHE A 103 -0.81 3.21 -13.45
N PHE A 104 -1.33 2.36 -12.56
CA PHE A 104 -0.99 0.94 -12.49
C PHE A 104 -2.23 0.03 -12.45
N PRO A 105 -3.19 0.17 -13.39
CA PRO A 105 -4.45 -0.56 -13.34
C PRO A 105 -4.26 -2.08 -13.42
N ALA A 106 -3.33 -2.55 -14.26
CA ALA A 106 -3.06 -3.99 -14.39
C ALA A 106 -2.37 -4.56 -13.13
N GLN A 107 -1.43 -3.80 -12.57
CA GLN A 107 -0.62 -4.26 -11.43
C GLN A 107 -1.38 -4.15 -10.10
N SER A 108 -2.37 -3.26 -9.99
CA SER A 108 -3.20 -3.09 -8.80
C SER A 108 -4.56 -3.80 -8.86
N GLY A 109 -4.86 -4.48 -9.99
CA GLY A 109 -6.16 -5.07 -10.23
C GLY A 109 -7.26 -4.01 -10.21
N ALA A 110 -6.99 -2.87 -10.87
CA ALA A 110 -7.84 -1.68 -10.88
C ALA A 110 -8.23 -1.19 -9.48
N GLY A 111 -7.32 -1.29 -8.51
CA GLY A 111 -7.58 -0.87 -7.13
C GLY A 111 -8.57 -1.75 -6.36
N SER A 112 -8.72 -3.02 -6.75
CA SER A 112 -9.69 -3.94 -6.12
C SER A 112 -9.49 -4.09 -4.61
N LEU A 113 -8.24 -3.98 -4.12
CA LEU A 113 -7.94 -3.97 -2.69
C LEU A 113 -8.67 -2.84 -1.96
N PHE A 114 -8.59 -1.61 -2.46
CA PHE A 114 -9.21 -0.44 -1.84
C PHE A 114 -10.73 -0.57 -1.79
N THR A 115 -11.33 -1.08 -2.87
CA THR A 115 -12.76 -1.41 -2.92
C THR A 115 -13.19 -2.43 -1.86
N ARG A 116 -12.32 -3.36 -1.44
CA ARG A 116 -12.60 -4.30 -0.34
C ARG A 116 -12.33 -3.73 1.04
N CYS A 117 -11.50 -2.70 1.14
CA CYS A 117 -11.13 -2.08 2.42
C CYS A 117 -12.13 -1.00 2.85
N TYR A 118 -12.70 -0.25 1.91
CA TYR A 118 -13.52 0.94 2.19
C TYR A 118 -14.97 0.79 1.75
N ARG A 119 -15.89 1.47 2.44
CA ARG A 119 -17.31 1.51 2.09
C ARG A 119 -17.55 2.32 0.82
N ASP A 120 -18.60 1.99 0.09
CA ASP A 120 -19.07 2.69 -1.11
C ASP A 120 -19.93 3.93 -0.81
N ARG A 121 -19.94 4.39 0.45
CA ARG A 121 -20.77 5.50 0.91
C ARG A 121 -20.08 6.31 2.01
N GLY A 122 -20.50 7.56 2.16
CA GLY A 122 -19.90 8.49 3.10
C GLY A 122 -18.50 8.91 2.68
N ILE A 123 -17.71 9.44 3.61
CA ILE A 123 -16.37 9.95 3.30
C ILE A 123 -15.42 8.85 2.80
N GLU A 124 -15.57 7.61 3.28
CA GLU A 124 -14.77 6.47 2.81
C GLU A 124 -14.95 6.14 1.31
N ALA A 125 -16.06 6.58 0.69
CA ALA A 125 -16.28 6.32 -0.73
C ALA A 125 -15.19 6.94 -1.61
N ILE A 126 -14.59 8.06 -1.19
CA ILE A 126 -13.52 8.72 -1.96
C ILE A 126 -12.19 7.95 -1.91
N LEU A 127 -12.05 7.02 -0.97
CA LEU A 127 -10.87 6.15 -0.84
C LEU A 127 -10.93 4.96 -1.83
N ARG A 128 -12.07 4.77 -2.49
CA ARG A 128 -12.25 3.78 -3.54
C ARG A 128 -11.93 4.45 -4.89
N PRO A 129 -10.98 3.92 -5.67
CA PRO A 129 -10.83 4.38 -7.04
C PRO A 129 -12.12 4.06 -7.81
N GLY A 130 -12.61 5.05 -8.57
CA GLY A 130 -13.89 5.00 -9.28
C GLY A 130 -13.95 3.98 -10.41
#